data_AF-A0A7C1T991-F1
#
_entry.id   AF-A0A7C1T991-F1
#
_cell.length_a   1.000
_cell.length_b   1.000
_cell.length_c   1.000
_cell.angle_alpha   90.00
_cell.angle_beta   90.00
_cell.angle_gamma   90.00
#
_symmetry.space_group_name_H-M   'P 1'
#
loop_
_entity.id
_entity.type
_entity.pdbx_description
1 polymer ?
#
loop_
_entity_poly.entity_id
_entity_poly.type
_entity_poly.pdbx_seq_one_letter_code
_entity_poly.pdbx_strand_id
1 'polypeptide(L)'
;MRSRIWLITLAGIMVFSQMATAQIFSPYHSFSFVVGEDSMLILSGGVHIEGKVNALPIPQESIPFDSAYFSYVEILYPNFARMLENLLTDRLRVYPMFVEYASTDVLTKVYLVNVNTKEVVDFSNVKLAFSNSSMMVGGANLTVQLNNYLDYAIYVTASAQLISQNETSFIAQLTDDESIILAGNTTDFIFASSSIMSSSSGSSGKIVVKNVQGNTLWSGSDNEWIAVAESNNLLITLNAPLMILPLKPGITIDLEESENLPDLNELIEKASSSLPSEYDIPQIEGFSDIMSVISPILNGICALSGNSSVLIDGDNFRFNGMGAIRFNSCRYRTIHGQGNTLSRVSGDGKLIFLGDQVYSGVPTYDVNGFPIPLHPIFVWMLGIGIFILFRFALKKREDGKKSKKGWMERFPLEISEQRKRTIKWVSLGVHILLIVAVFVLFDFGLRDIAGISALSSSNIPVAGALFSLQLLCMSIAYVSFALPSKLASYGVLEFIGIGKEGRGIGKSVGLIVMLFTGISYIPYVLNFIIIALKNMIPNLSGFVGL
;
A
#
# COMPACT_ATOMS: atom_id res chain seq x y z
N MET A 1 -0.93 17.21 53.88
CA MET A 1 0.34 16.81 53.22
C MET A 1 0.18 15.56 52.36
N ARG A 2 -0.46 14.48 52.85
CA ARG A 2 -0.87 13.33 52.02
C ARG A 2 -1.74 13.71 50.81
N SER A 3 -2.67 14.67 50.92
CA SER A 3 -3.54 15.06 49.80
C SER A 3 -2.84 15.81 48.65
N ARG A 4 -1.69 16.47 48.89
CA ARG A 4 -0.96 17.21 47.85
C ARG A 4 -0.03 16.33 47.02
N ILE A 5 0.53 15.27 47.62
CA ILE A 5 1.25 14.22 46.90
C ILE A 5 0.25 13.43 46.05
N TRP A 6 -0.92 13.09 46.60
CA TRP A 6 -2.01 12.50 45.83
C TRP A 6 -2.49 13.37 44.68
N LEU A 7 -2.52 14.71 44.80
CA LEU A 7 -2.90 15.63 43.72
C LEU A 7 -1.85 15.74 42.60
N ILE A 8 -0.55 15.65 42.92
CA ILE A 8 0.53 15.64 41.91
C ILE A 8 0.61 14.27 41.23
N THR A 9 0.38 13.18 41.97
CA THR A 9 0.28 11.83 41.42
C THR A 9 -1.02 11.66 40.64
N LEU A 10 -2.15 12.27 41.04
CA LEU A 10 -3.38 12.34 40.24
C LEU A 10 -3.20 13.23 39.01
N ALA A 11 -2.47 14.35 39.09
CA ALA A 11 -2.19 15.18 37.92
C ALA A 11 -1.27 14.47 36.93
N GLY A 12 -0.27 13.72 37.43
CA GLY A 12 0.51 12.80 36.61
C GLY A 12 -0.38 11.71 35.99
N ILE A 13 -1.16 10.99 36.80
CA ILE A 13 -2.05 9.93 36.34
C ILE A 13 -3.15 10.46 35.42
N MET A 14 -3.68 11.67 35.59
CA MET A 14 -4.71 12.27 34.72
C MET A 14 -4.13 12.77 33.39
N VAL A 15 -2.86 13.20 33.37
CA VAL A 15 -2.12 13.49 32.13
C VAL A 15 -1.72 12.19 31.42
N PHE A 16 -1.43 11.11 32.16
CA PHE A 16 -1.12 9.78 31.62
C PHE A 16 -2.36 8.95 31.25
N SER A 17 -3.52 9.17 31.89
CA SER A 17 -4.76 8.41 31.66
C SER A 17 -5.54 8.89 30.44
N GLN A 18 -5.22 10.05 29.89
CA GLN A 18 -5.70 10.48 28.57
C GLN A 18 -4.91 9.83 27.42
N MET A 19 -3.86 9.05 27.72
CA MET A 19 -2.95 8.48 26.73
C MET A 19 -2.85 6.95 26.85
N ALA A 20 -3.93 6.24 27.18
CA ALA A 20 -3.87 4.79 27.38
C ALA A 20 -4.96 4.02 26.62
N THR A 21 -4.68 3.71 25.35
CA THR A 21 -5.10 2.50 24.63
C THR A 21 -4.22 2.40 23.38
N ALA A 22 -3.86 1.19 22.93
CA ALA A 22 -3.01 0.96 21.76
C ALA A 22 -3.53 1.66 20.48
N GLN A 23 -4.84 1.96 20.40
CA GLN A 23 -5.48 2.75 19.34
C GLN A 23 -5.21 4.27 19.42
N ILE A 24 -4.74 4.83 20.55
CA ILE A 24 -4.43 6.26 20.72
C ILE A 24 -3.06 6.63 20.12
N PHE A 25 -2.15 5.67 19.96
CA PHE A 25 -0.73 5.97 19.66
C PHE A 25 -0.39 6.05 18.17
N SER A 26 -1.29 5.58 17.29
CA SER A 26 -1.32 5.85 15.85
C SER A 26 -2.79 5.82 15.44
N PRO A 27 -3.50 6.97 15.53
CA PRO A 27 -4.93 6.99 15.30
C PRO A 27 -5.24 6.57 13.85
N TYR A 28 -6.37 5.90 13.68
CA TYR A 28 -6.97 5.81 12.36
C TYR A 28 -7.58 7.16 12.04
N HIS A 29 -7.28 7.63 10.85
CA HIS A 29 -7.84 8.85 10.31
C HIS A 29 -8.75 8.48 9.15
N SER A 30 -9.90 9.14 9.12
CA SER A 30 -10.73 9.14 7.92
C SER A 30 -9.98 9.94 6.87
N PHE A 31 -9.74 9.33 5.71
CA PHE A 31 -9.05 9.99 4.61
C PHE A 31 -9.92 9.97 3.35
N SER A 32 -9.81 11.02 2.56
CA SER A 32 -10.39 11.10 1.23
C SER A 32 -9.53 11.98 0.35
N PHE A 33 -9.16 11.51 -0.83
CA PHE A 33 -8.43 12.32 -1.79
C PHE A 33 -8.93 12.06 -3.22
N VAL A 34 -8.62 13.01 -4.09
CA VAL A 34 -8.91 12.92 -5.51
C VAL A 34 -7.60 13.14 -6.24
N VAL A 35 -7.20 12.18 -7.07
CA VAL A 35 -6.02 12.29 -7.92
C VAL A 35 -6.43 12.42 -9.39
N GLY A 36 -5.69 13.26 -10.10
CA GLY A 36 -5.83 13.44 -11.54
C GLY A 36 -5.13 12.34 -12.34
N GLU A 37 -5.23 12.43 -13.66
CA GLU A 37 -4.66 11.45 -14.60
C GLU A 37 -3.12 11.43 -14.56
N ASP A 38 -2.48 12.55 -14.20
CA ASP A 38 -1.01 12.68 -14.11
C ASP A 38 -0.39 12.16 -12.80
N SER A 39 -1.19 11.54 -11.93
CA SER A 39 -0.73 11.05 -10.61
C SER A 39 -0.65 9.53 -10.60
N MET A 40 0.43 9.00 -10.00
CA MET A 40 0.55 7.57 -9.76
C MET A 40 -0.15 7.23 -8.44
N LEU A 41 -1.06 6.26 -8.50
CA LEU A 41 -1.77 5.70 -7.36
C LEU A 41 -1.54 4.20 -7.37
N ILE A 42 -1.09 3.68 -6.23
CA ILE A 42 -0.90 2.26 -5.98
C ILE A 42 -1.81 1.85 -4.84
N LEU A 43 -2.62 0.82 -5.05
CA LEU A 43 -3.49 0.23 -4.04
C LEU A 43 -3.24 -1.28 -3.99
N SER A 44 -3.10 -1.85 -2.80
CA SER A 44 -2.83 -3.28 -2.67
C SER A 44 -3.45 -3.90 -1.42
N GLY A 45 -4.01 -5.10 -1.59
CA GLY A 45 -4.73 -5.82 -0.54
C GLY A 45 -5.72 -6.83 -1.12
N GLY A 46 -6.60 -7.37 -0.27
CA GLY A 46 -7.76 -8.16 -0.69
C GLY A 46 -8.81 -7.26 -1.31
N VAL A 47 -9.45 -7.72 -2.39
CA VAL A 47 -10.19 -6.84 -3.28
C VAL A 47 -11.56 -7.41 -3.64
N HIS A 48 -12.57 -6.54 -3.58
CA HIS A 48 -13.82 -6.71 -4.31
C HIS A 48 -13.93 -5.63 -5.39
N ILE A 49 -13.89 -6.05 -6.66
CA ILE A 49 -14.07 -5.16 -7.81
C ILE A 49 -15.47 -5.35 -8.39
N GLU A 50 -16.23 -4.26 -8.49
CA GLU A 50 -17.55 -4.24 -9.11
C GLU A 50 -17.65 -3.09 -10.11
N GLY A 51 -18.14 -3.37 -11.31
CA GLY A 51 -18.39 -2.30 -12.26
C GLY A 51 -18.75 -2.75 -13.66
N LYS A 52 -19.13 -1.76 -14.48
CA LYS A 52 -19.37 -1.94 -15.91
C LYS A 52 -18.57 -0.89 -16.67
N VAL A 53 -17.73 -1.35 -17.59
CA VAL A 53 -16.79 -0.51 -18.34
C VAL A 53 -17.08 -0.63 -19.83
N ASN A 54 -17.05 0.52 -20.52
CA ASN A 54 -17.05 0.54 -21.97
C ASN A 54 -15.65 0.23 -22.48
N ALA A 55 -15.54 -0.80 -23.32
CA ALA A 55 -14.29 -1.20 -23.96
C ALA A 55 -13.66 -0.05 -24.78
N LEU A 56 -12.38 -0.19 -25.11
CA LEU A 56 -11.60 0.85 -25.78
C LEU A 56 -11.94 0.88 -27.28
N PRO A 57 -12.30 2.04 -27.85
CA PRO A 57 -12.50 2.14 -29.29
C PRO A 57 -11.16 2.02 -30.01
N ILE A 58 -11.11 1.23 -31.07
CA ILE A 58 -9.91 1.12 -31.92
C ILE A 58 -10.17 1.71 -33.31
N PRO A 59 -9.13 2.29 -33.96
CA PRO A 59 -9.21 2.66 -35.36
C PRO A 59 -9.52 1.44 -36.23
N GLN A 60 -10.34 1.62 -37.26
CA GLN A 60 -10.66 0.55 -38.21
C GLN A 60 -9.41 0.03 -38.93
N GLU A 61 -8.42 0.90 -39.12
CA GLU A 61 -7.12 0.59 -39.75
C GLU A 61 -6.26 -0.39 -38.93
N SER A 62 -6.49 -0.48 -37.62
CA SER A 62 -5.77 -1.40 -36.73
C SER A 62 -6.35 -2.83 -36.78
N ILE A 63 -7.48 -3.02 -37.46
CA ILE A 63 -8.16 -4.31 -37.55
C ILE A 63 -7.47 -5.16 -38.63
N PRO A 64 -7.00 -6.37 -38.34
CA PRO A 64 -6.24 -7.22 -39.27
C PRO A 64 -7.10 -7.90 -40.36
N PHE A 65 -8.19 -7.25 -40.80
CA PHE A 65 -9.05 -7.71 -41.89
C PHE A 65 -8.99 -6.74 -43.07
N ASP A 66 -8.50 -7.22 -44.21
CA ASP A 66 -8.54 -6.47 -45.47
C ASP A 66 -9.96 -6.50 -46.08
N SER A 67 -10.43 -5.35 -46.54
CA SER A 67 -11.63 -5.17 -47.37
C SER A 67 -11.79 -6.19 -48.50
N ALA A 68 -10.72 -6.62 -49.16
CA ALA A 68 -10.78 -7.61 -50.25
C ALA A 68 -11.15 -9.03 -49.78
N TYR A 69 -10.92 -9.34 -48.51
CA TYR A 69 -11.27 -10.62 -47.89
C TYR A 69 -12.78 -10.76 -47.66
N PHE A 70 -13.49 -9.64 -47.42
CA PHE A 70 -14.94 -9.63 -47.17
C PHE A 70 -15.74 -10.20 -48.32
N SER A 71 -15.44 -9.76 -49.55
CA SER A 71 -16.17 -10.18 -50.74
C SER A 71 -16.04 -11.69 -51.02
N TYR A 72 -14.91 -12.30 -50.63
CA TYR A 72 -14.69 -13.75 -50.75
C TYR A 72 -15.43 -14.54 -49.66
N VAL A 73 -15.40 -14.04 -48.42
CA VAL A 73 -16.08 -14.65 -47.27
C VAL A 73 -17.60 -14.61 -47.42
N GLU A 74 -18.14 -13.54 -47.99
CA GLU A 74 -19.59 -13.37 -48.21
C GLU A 74 -20.21 -14.48 -49.06
N ILE A 75 -19.48 -14.99 -50.04
CA ILE A 75 -19.96 -16.04 -50.96
C ILE A 75 -19.92 -17.42 -50.28
N LEU A 76 -18.85 -17.74 -49.56
CA LEU A 76 -18.62 -19.09 -49.01
C LEU A 76 -19.15 -19.28 -47.59
N TYR A 77 -19.17 -18.21 -46.79
CA TYR A 77 -19.56 -18.21 -45.38
C TYR A 77 -20.48 -17.01 -45.06
N PRO A 78 -21.73 -17.00 -45.57
CA PRO A 78 -22.63 -15.85 -45.45
C PRO A 78 -22.93 -15.46 -44.00
N ASN A 79 -23.03 -16.44 -43.09
CA ASN A 79 -23.21 -16.17 -41.67
C ASN A 79 -21.99 -15.48 -41.05
N PHE A 80 -20.78 -15.89 -41.44
CA PHE A 80 -19.54 -15.28 -40.96
C PHE A 80 -19.40 -13.84 -41.49
N ALA A 81 -19.73 -13.61 -42.76
CA ALA A 81 -19.76 -12.27 -43.35
C ALA A 81 -20.72 -11.33 -42.59
N ARG A 82 -21.93 -11.78 -42.27
CA ARG A 82 -22.89 -11.03 -41.44
C ARG A 82 -22.31 -10.66 -40.08
N MET A 83 -21.65 -11.60 -39.40
CA MET A 83 -21.04 -11.34 -38.09
C MET A 83 -19.92 -10.29 -38.18
N LEU A 84 -19.06 -10.39 -39.20
CA LEU A 84 -18.02 -9.38 -39.41
C LEU A 84 -18.63 -8.02 -39.78
N GLU A 85 -19.66 -7.96 -40.61
CA GLU A 85 -20.38 -6.72 -40.93
C GLU A 85 -20.90 -6.08 -39.63
N ASN A 86 -21.60 -6.83 -38.79
CA ASN A 86 -22.06 -6.35 -37.48
C ASN A 86 -20.93 -5.80 -36.61
N LEU A 87 -19.79 -6.50 -36.55
CA LEU A 87 -18.62 -6.09 -35.77
C LEU A 87 -17.95 -4.82 -36.28
N LEU A 88 -18.05 -4.54 -37.59
CA LEU A 88 -17.29 -3.50 -38.28
C LEU A 88 -18.12 -2.31 -38.77
N THR A 89 -19.45 -2.38 -38.67
CA THR A 89 -20.36 -1.29 -39.04
C THR A 89 -20.16 -0.07 -38.13
N ASP A 90 -19.82 -0.29 -36.85
CA ASP A 90 -19.45 0.73 -35.87
C ASP A 90 -17.94 0.70 -35.58
N ARG A 91 -17.45 1.69 -34.80
CA ARG A 91 -16.07 1.64 -34.27
C ARG A 91 -15.94 0.45 -33.30
N LEU A 92 -15.30 -0.62 -33.77
CA LEU A 92 -14.97 -1.80 -32.97
C LEU A 92 -14.36 -1.38 -31.63
N ARG A 93 -14.89 -1.96 -30.54
CA ARG A 93 -14.36 -1.75 -29.19
C ARG A 93 -13.73 -3.02 -28.69
N VAL A 94 -12.54 -2.91 -28.11
CA VAL A 94 -11.77 -4.04 -27.63
C VAL A 94 -11.39 -3.87 -26.16
N TYR A 95 -11.30 -4.99 -25.47
CA TYR A 95 -10.83 -5.08 -24.10
C TYR A 95 -9.59 -6.00 -24.07
N PRO A 96 -8.38 -5.42 -23.91
CA PRO A 96 -7.14 -6.18 -23.90
C PRO A 96 -6.90 -6.85 -22.54
N MET A 97 -6.38 -8.08 -22.59
CA MET A 97 -6.07 -8.90 -21.41
C MET A 97 -4.77 -9.68 -21.67
N PHE A 98 -3.93 -9.85 -20.65
CA PHE A 98 -2.73 -10.67 -20.73
C PHE A 98 -2.92 -11.90 -19.84
N VAL A 99 -3.17 -13.04 -20.47
CA VAL A 99 -3.68 -14.23 -19.78
C VAL A 99 -2.66 -15.37 -19.83
N GLU A 100 -2.41 -16.01 -18.69
CA GLU A 100 -1.81 -17.35 -18.66
C GLU A 100 -2.80 -18.37 -19.20
N TYR A 101 -4.07 -18.22 -18.80
CA TYR A 101 -5.16 -19.03 -19.29
C TYR A 101 -6.47 -18.24 -19.30
N ALA A 102 -7.26 -18.38 -20.36
CA ALA A 102 -8.65 -17.94 -20.39
C ALA A 102 -9.53 -19.00 -21.04
N SER A 103 -10.79 -19.08 -20.61
CA SER A 103 -11.80 -19.95 -21.21
C SER A 103 -13.13 -19.24 -21.27
N THR A 104 -13.81 -19.39 -22.39
CA THR A 104 -15.19 -18.94 -22.55
C THR A 104 -16.18 -19.97 -22.00
N ASP A 105 -17.41 -19.53 -21.81
CA ASP A 105 -18.57 -20.40 -21.82
C ASP A 105 -18.84 -20.98 -23.23
N VAL A 106 -19.94 -21.72 -23.37
CA VAL A 106 -20.27 -22.40 -24.63
C VAL A 106 -20.77 -21.39 -25.64
N LEU A 107 -20.06 -21.28 -26.76
CA LEU A 107 -20.35 -20.39 -27.88
C LEU A 107 -21.23 -21.12 -28.90
N THR A 108 -22.20 -20.40 -29.46
CA THR A 108 -23.18 -20.97 -30.40
C THR A 108 -22.49 -21.36 -31.71
N LYS A 109 -21.73 -20.42 -32.27
CA LYS A 109 -20.98 -20.57 -33.50
C LYS A 109 -19.62 -19.92 -33.34
N VAL A 110 -18.57 -20.56 -33.85
CA VAL A 110 -17.21 -20.03 -33.87
C VAL A 110 -16.62 -20.23 -35.27
N TYR A 111 -16.07 -19.17 -35.83
CA TYR A 111 -15.25 -19.19 -37.04
C TYR A 111 -13.82 -18.85 -36.65
N LEU A 112 -12.88 -19.68 -37.04
CA LEU A 112 -11.46 -19.43 -36.94
C LEU A 112 -10.93 -19.03 -38.31
N VAL A 113 -10.21 -17.92 -38.35
CA VAL A 113 -9.62 -17.39 -39.58
C VAL A 113 -8.11 -17.26 -39.44
N ASN A 114 -7.38 -17.87 -40.36
CA ASN A 114 -5.95 -17.65 -40.46
C ASN A 114 -5.68 -16.34 -41.20
N VAL A 115 -5.00 -15.39 -40.56
CA VAL A 115 -4.76 -14.05 -41.13
C VAL A 115 -3.82 -14.08 -42.35
N ASN A 116 -2.93 -15.08 -42.40
CA ASN A 116 -1.91 -15.25 -43.43
C ASN A 116 -2.42 -16.07 -44.62
N THR A 117 -2.99 -17.25 -44.35
CA THR A 117 -3.45 -18.18 -45.40
C THR A 117 -4.88 -17.92 -45.86
N LYS A 118 -5.63 -17.09 -45.12
CA LYS A 118 -7.06 -16.82 -45.35
C LYS A 118 -7.97 -18.04 -45.19
N GLU A 119 -7.46 -19.14 -44.63
CA GLU A 119 -8.21 -20.34 -44.31
C GLU A 119 -9.28 -20.05 -43.25
N VAL A 120 -10.46 -20.68 -43.41
CA VAL A 120 -11.58 -20.58 -42.47
C VAL A 120 -11.98 -21.96 -42.00
N VAL A 121 -12.10 -22.14 -40.69
CA VAL A 121 -12.60 -23.36 -40.05
C VAL A 121 -13.74 -22.99 -39.11
N ASP A 122 -14.83 -23.76 -39.10
CA ASP A 122 -15.99 -23.46 -38.28
C ASP A 122 -16.36 -24.56 -37.29
N PHE A 123 -16.88 -24.14 -36.14
CA PHE A 123 -17.31 -25.00 -35.04
C PHE A 123 -18.64 -24.49 -34.48
N SER A 124 -19.40 -25.38 -33.83
CA SER A 124 -20.68 -25.03 -33.21
C SER A 124 -20.78 -25.70 -31.84
N ASN A 125 -21.36 -25.01 -30.85
CA ASN A 125 -21.48 -25.47 -29.47
C ASN A 125 -20.13 -25.88 -28.85
N VAL A 126 -19.16 -24.97 -28.91
CA VAL A 126 -17.79 -25.17 -28.43
C VAL A 126 -17.38 -24.10 -27.43
N LYS A 127 -16.32 -24.36 -26.67
CA LYS A 127 -15.65 -23.36 -25.84
C LYS A 127 -14.34 -22.96 -26.51
N LEU A 128 -13.98 -21.69 -26.39
CA LEU A 128 -12.65 -21.22 -26.72
C LEU A 128 -11.80 -21.17 -25.45
N ALA A 129 -10.56 -21.60 -25.57
CA ALA A 129 -9.56 -21.44 -24.53
C ALA A 129 -8.29 -20.81 -25.12
N PHE A 130 -7.67 -19.94 -24.34
CA PHE A 130 -6.46 -19.21 -24.68
C PHE A 130 -5.41 -19.54 -23.62
N SER A 131 -4.15 -19.66 -24.01
CA SER A 131 -3.05 -19.90 -23.07
C SER A 131 -1.83 -19.07 -23.43
N ASN A 132 -1.20 -18.44 -22.43
CA ASN A 132 -0.02 -17.56 -22.57
C ASN A 132 -0.17 -16.55 -23.71
N SER A 133 -1.30 -15.83 -23.70
CA SER A 133 -1.75 -15.03 -24.84
C SER A 133 -2.08 -13.60 -24.40
N SER A 134 -1.74 -12.62 -25.23
CA SER A 134 -2.21 -11.24 -25.13
C SER A 134 -3.57 -11.09 -25.80
N MET A 135 -4.56 -11.80 -25.28
CA MET A 135 -5.90 -11.89 -25.84
C MET A 135 -6.65 -10.54 -25.75
N MET A 136 -7.28 -10.15 -26.85
CA MET A 136 -8.28 -9.09 -26.89
C MET A 136 -9.65 -9.70 -27.18
N VAL A 137 -10.67 -9.24 -26.47
CA VAL A 137 -12.07 -9.49 -26.83
C VAL A 137 -12.67 -8.21 -27.40
N GLY A 138 -13.32 -8.30 -28.55
CA GLY A 138 -13.88 -7.16 -29.27
C GLY A 138 -15.36 -7.33 -29.62
N GLY A 139 -16.05 -6.21 -29.81
CA GLY A 139 -17.43 -6.14 -30.26
C GLY A 139 -17.85 -4.72 -30.64
N ALA A 140 -18.90 -4.57 -31.45
CA ALA A 140 -19.34 -3.26 -31.97
C ALA A 140 -19.68 -2.26 -30.86
N ASN A 141 -20.35 -2.70 -29.80
CA ASN A 141 -20.68 -1.89 -28.62
C ASN A 141 -20.33 -2.62 -27.31
N LEU A 142 -19.13 -3.22 -27.29
CA LEU A 142 -18.69 -4.07 -26.20
C LEU A 142 -18.66 -3.33 -24.86
N THR A 143 -19.31 -3.95 -23.87
CA THR A 143 -19.18 -3.59 -22.46
C THR A 143 -18.71 -4.79 -21.67
N VAL A 144 -17.84 -4.54 -20.70
CA VAL A 144 -17.27 -5.54 -19.80
C VAL A 144 -17.78 -5.25 -18.39
N GLN A 145 -18.42 -6.25 -17.79
CA GLN A 145 -18.85 -6.22 -16.40
C GLN A 145 -17.90 -7.08 -15.55
N LEU A 146 -17.48 -6.49 -14.43
CA LEU A 146 -16.59 -7.07 -13.43
C LEU A 146 -17.36 -7.22 -12.12
N ASN A 147 -17.24 -8.38 -11.50
CA ASN A 147 -17.73 -8.64 -10.15
C ASN A 147 -16.89 -9.78 -9.55
N ASN A 148 -15.67 -9.44 -9.13
CA ASN A 148 -14.67 -10.41 -8.68
C ASN A 148 -14.24 -10.14 -7.24
N TYR A 149 -14.05 -11.23 -6.50
CA TYR A 149 -13.38 -11.24 -5.21
C TYR A 149 -12.01 -11.86 -5.42
N LEU A 150 -10.97 -11.08 -5.14
CA LEU A 150 -9.58 -11.48 -5.27
C LEU A 150 -8.98 -11.48 -3.86
N ASP A 151 -8.34 -12.58 -3.48
CA ASP A 151 -7.60 -12.71 -2.24
C ASP A 151 -6.50 -11.65 -2.16
N TYR A 152 -5.85 -11.35 -3.29
CA TYR A 152 -4.88 -10.26 -3.38
C TYR A 152 -4.77 -9.68 -4.79
N ALA A 153 -4.77 -8.34 -4.89
CA ALA A 153 -4.38 -7.66 -6.11
C ALA A 153 -3.63 -6.35 -5.85
N ILE A 154 -2.83 -5.94 -6.82
CA ILE A 154 -2.20 -4.61 -6.89
C ILE A 154 -2.85 -3.84 -8.03
N TYR A 155 -3.33 -2.64 -7.73
CA TYR A 155 -3.82 -1.69 -8.72
C TYR A 155 -2.85 -0.53 -8.85
N VAL A 156 -2.42 -0.24 -10.07
CA VAL A 156 -1.54 0.89 -10.40
C VAL A 156 -2.21 1.75 -11.45
N THR A 157 -2.37 3.05 -11.21
CA THR A 157 -2.77 3.98 -12.27
C THR A 157 -1.58 4.28 -13.16
N ALA A 158 -1.75 4.10 -14.47
CA ALA A 158 -0.71 4.29 -15.47
C ALA A 158 -1.30 4.88 -16.76
N SER A 159 -0.43 5.36 -17.63
CA SER A 159 -0.76 5.84 -18.96
C SER A 159 0.23 5.28 -19.98
N ALA A 160 -0.30 4.75 -21.08
CA ALA A 160 0.52 4.18 -22.15
C ALA A 160 -0.22 4.19 -23.49
N GLN A 161 0.53 4.02 -24.58
CA GLN A 161 -0.02 3.80 -25.92
C GLN A 161 -0.29 2.31 -26.13
N LEU A 162 -1.51 1.87 -25.84
CA LEU A 162 -1.86 0.45 -25.88
C LEU A 162 -2.09 -0.04 -27.33
N ILE A 163 -3.04 0.55 -28.05
CA ILE A 163 -3.49 0.06 -29.37
C ILE A 163 -3.58 1.21 -30.39
N SER A 164 -3.49 2.46 -29.93
CA SER A 164 -3.62 3.67 -30.74
C SER A 164 -2.43 4.59 -30.50
N GLN A 165 -2.19 5.56 -31.40
CA GLN A 165 -1.17 6.59 -31.20
C GLN A 165 -1.44 7.50 -29.99
N ASN A 166 -2.65 7.47 -29.43
CA ASN A 166 -3.00 8.28 -28.26
C ASN A 166 -2.70 7.54 -26.97
N GLU A 167 -2.03 8.24 -26.07
CA GLU A 167 -1.83 7.82 -24.70
C GLU A 167 -3.18 7.66 -24.00
N THR A 168 -3.40 6.49 -23.39
CA THR A 168 -4.63 6.14 -22.70
C THR A 168 -4.32 5.90 -21.23
N SER A 169 -5.02 6.58 -20.32
CA SER A 169 -4.94 6.31 -18.89
C SER A 169 -5.77 5.09 -18.51
N PHE A 170 -5.21 4.21 -17.68
CA PHE A 170 -5.83 2.98 -17.22
C PHE A 170 -5.37 2.63 -15.80
N ILE A 171 -6.00 1.60 -15.24
CA ILE A 171 -5.56 0.94 -14.02
C ILE A 171 -5.02 -0.43 -14.42
N ALA A 172 -3.75 -0.67 -14.18
CA ALA A 172 -3.14 -1.99 -14.28
C ALA A 172 -3.48 -2.78 -13.01
N GLN A 173 -4.16 -3.91 -13.17
CA GLN A 173 -4.43 -4.86 -12.10
C GLN A 173 -3.46 -6.04 -12.22
N LEU A 174 -2.69 -6.30 -11.16
CA LEU A 174 -1.83 -7.47 -11.04
C LEU A 174 -2.43 -8.41 -9.98
N THR A 175 -2.64 -9.68 -10.34
CA THR A 175 -3.16 -10.71 -9.43
C THR A 175 -2.81 -12.11 -9.96
N ASP A 176 -2.63 -13.08 -9.06
CA ASP A 176 -2.55 -14.51 -9.41
C ASP A 176 -3.93 -15.21 -9.31
N ASP A 177 -4.96 -14.47 -8.91
CA ASP A 177 -6.29 -15.03 -8.67
C ASP A 177 -7.10 -15.16 -9.96
N GLU A 178 -7.97 -16.18 -10.00
CA GLU A 178 -8.92 -16.34 -11.08
C GLU A 178 -9.95 -15.20 -11.08
N SER A 179 -10.14 -14.60 -12.26
CA SER A 179 -11.12 -13.54 -12.50
C SER A 179 -12.19 -14.00 -13.48
N ILE A 180 -13.38 -13.44 -13.35
CA ILE A 180 -14.51 -13.65 -14.24
C ILE A 180 -14.89 -12.30 -14.88
N ILE A 181 -15.05 -12.32 -16.19
CA ILE A 181 -15.53 -11.19 -16.99
C ILE A 181 -16.82 -11.57 -17.69
N LEU A 182 -17.80 -10.68 -17.61
CA LEU A 182 -19.03 -10.76 -18.40
C LEU A 182 -18.97 -9.71 -19.51
N ALA A 183 -18.73 -10.17 -20.73
CA ALA A 183 -18.75 -9.36 -21.94
C ALA A 183 -20.15 -9.39 -22.56
N GLY A 184 -20.71 -8.22 -22.87
CA GLY A 184 -22.07 -8.13 -23.39
C GLY A 184 -22.33 -6.84 -24.16
N ASN A 185 -23.62 -6.59 -24.43
CA ASN A 185 -24.10 -5.46 -25.25
C ASN A 185 -23.68 -5.57 -26.74
N THR A 186 -23.29 -6.77 -27.15
CA THR A 186 -23.04 -7.22 -28.53
C THR A 186 -23.38 -8.71 -28.59
N THR A 187 -23.80 -9.21 -29.75
CA THR A 187 -24.06 -10.65 -29.98
C THR A 187 -22.93 -11.36 -30.70
N ASP A 188 -22.10 -10.58 -31.39
CA ASP A 188 -20.96 -11.05 -32.15
C ASP A 188 -19.69 -10.55 -31.43
N PHE A 189 -18.73 -11.46 -31.28
CA PHE A 189 -17.47 -11.22 -30.61
C PHE A 189 -16.31 -11.58 -31.52
N ILE A 190 -15.23 -10.83 -31.41
CA ILE A 190 -13.95 -11.15 -32.02
C ILE A 190 -12.91 -11.38 -30.93
N PHE A 191 -12.10 -12.42 -31.10
CA PHE A 191 -10.96 -12.72 -30.25
C PHE A 191 -9.70 -12.75 -31.09
N ALA A 192 -8.72 -11.93 -30.72
CA ALA A 192 -7.45 -11.84 -31.42
C ALA A 192 -6.31 -11.62 -30.41
N SER A 193 -5.12 -12.08 -30.73
CA SER A 193 -3.91 -11.72 -29.97
C SER A 193 -3.49 -10.29 -30.32
N SER A 194 -2.98 -9.53 -29.35
CA SER A 194 -2.41 -8.20 -29.57
C SER A 194 -1.27 -8.25 -30.60
N SER A 195 -0.52 -9.36 -30.62
CA SER A 195 0.60 -9.60 -31.53
C SER A 195 0.21 -9.57 -33.02
N ILE A 196 -1.03 -9.96 -33.33
CA ILE A 196 -1.56 -9.88 -34.70
C ILE A 196 -1.71 -8.42 -35.13
N MET A 197 -2.11 -7.54 -34.21
CA MET A 197 -2.37 -6.13 -34.51
C MET A 197 -1.08 -5.30 -34.62
N SER A 198 -0.01 -5.74 -33.96
CA SER A 198 1.26 -5.01 -33.88
C SER A 198 2.36 -5.57 -34.80
N SER A 199 2.11 -6.66 -35.51
CA SER A 199 3.01 -7.30 -36.48
C SER A 199 4.32 -7.85 -35.89
N SER A 200 4.38 -8.14 -34.59
CA SER A 200 5.52 -8.81 -33.96
C SER A 200 5.54 -10.32 -34.20
N SER A 201 6.73 -10.82 -34.51
CA SER A 201 7.04 -12.25 -34.56
C SER A 201 7.55 -12.72 -33.20
N GLY A 202 6.70 -13.37 -32.40
CA GLY A 202 7.19 -13.91 -31.12
C GLY A 202 6.19 -14.48 -30.12
N SER A 203 4.87 -14.42 -30.36
CA SER A 203 3.91 -15.00 -29.42
C SER A 203 4.04 -16.53 -29.35
N SER A 204 4.12 -17.07 -28.13
CA SER A 204 3.99 -18.50 -27.84
C SER A 204 2.56 -18.92 -27.50
N GLY A 205 1.62 -17.98 -27.59
CA GLY A 205 0.24 -18.15 -27.21
C GLY A 205 -0.50 -19.12 -28.13
N LYS A 206 -1.58 -19.70 -27.61
CA LYS A 206 -2.42 -20.65 -28.35
C LYS A 206 -3.89 -20.34 -28.22
N ILE A 207 -4.62 -20.62 -29.28
CA ILE A 207 -6.08 -20.70 -29.29
C ILE A 207 -6.46 -22.17 -29.41
N VAL A 208 -7.34 -22.63 -28.53
CA VAL A 208 -7.81 -24.01 -28.44
C VAL A 208 -9.33 -24.03 -28.50
N VAL A 209 -9.88 -24.82 -29.40
CA VAL A 209 -11.33 -25.11 -29.44
C VAL A 209 -11.58 -26.39 -28.68
N LYS A 210 -12.45 -26.33 -27.67
CA LYS A 210 -12.85 -27.47 -26.86
C LYS A 210 -14.33 -27.78 -27.08
N ASN A 211 -14.69 -29.05 -27.07
CA ASN A 211 -16.09 -29.44 -27.01
C ASN A 211 -16.68 -29.17 -25.61
N VAL A 212 -17.98 -29.40 -25.45
CA VAL A 212 -18.70 -29.17 -24.19
C VAL A 212 -18.16 -30.02 -23.02
N GLN A 213 -17.57 -31.19 -23.33
CA GLN A 213 -16.94 -32.09 -22.36
C GLN A 213 -15.49 -31.69 -22.00
N GLY A 214 -14.93 -30.66 -22.64
CA GLY A 214 -13.56 -30.19 -22.40
C GLY A 214 -12.48 -30.84 -23.27
N ASN A 215 -12.83 -31.72 -24.21
CA ASN A 215 -11.88 -32.33 -25.13
C ASN A 215 -11.48 -31.34 -26.22
N THR A 216 -10.19 -31.25 -26.52
CA THR A 216 -9.65 -30.44 -27.62
C THR A 216 -10.11 -30.97 -28.97
N LEU A 217 -10.75 -30.12 -29.77
CA LEU A 217 -11.14 -30.38 -31.15
C LEU A 217 -10.14 -29.79 -32.15
N TRP A 218 -9.55 -28.65 -31.79
CA TRP A 218 -8.62 -27.91 -32.63
C TRP A 218 -7.68 -27.06 -31.77
N SER A 219 -6.46 -26.83 -32.26
CA SER A 219 -5.48 -25.93 -31.64
C SER A 219 -4.65 -25.25 -32.71
N GLY A 220 -4.38 -23.97 -32.53
CA GLY A 220 -3.49 -23.18 -33.39
C GLY A 220 -2.78 -22.07 -32.62
N SER A 221 -1.84 -21.44 -33.30
CA SER A 221 -1.06 -20.33 -32.75
C SER A 221 -1.90 -19.05 -32.69
N ASP A 222 -1.82 -18.30 -31.59
CA ASP A 222 -2.63 -17.09 -31.39
C ASP A 222 -2.17 -15.88 -32.23
N ASN A 223 -1.00 -15.96 -32.84
CA ASN A 223 -0.45 -14.97 -33.77
C ASN A 223 -0.85 -15.20 -35.24
N GLU A 224 -1.49 -16.33 -35.54
CA GLU A 224 -1.91 -16.67 -36.91
C GLU A 224 -3.43 -16.71 -37.04
N TRP A 225 -4.15 -16.95 -35.94
CA TRP A 225 -5.57 -17.24 -35.96
C TRP A 225 -6.37 -16.20 -35.18
N ILE A 226 -7.49 -15.77 -35.75
CA ILE A 226 -8.51 -14.94 -35.11
C ILE A 226 -9.77 -15.79 -34.96
N ALA A 227 -10.45 -15.68 -33.82
CA ALA A 227 -11.74 -16.31 -33.62
C ALA A 227 -12.86 -15.27 -33.67
N VAL A 228 -13.94 -15.57 -34.40
CA VAL A 228 -15.16 -14.76 -34.44
C VAL A 228 -16.31 -15.64 -34.00
N ALA A 229 -17.04 -15.21 -32.98
CA ALA A 229 -17.99 -16.05 -32.27
C ALA A 229 -19.33 -15.36 -32.02
N GLU A 230 -20.40 -16.15 -32.04
CA GLU A 230 -21.76 -15.72 -31.73
C GLU A 230 -22.15 -16.16 -30.32
N SER A 231 -22.53 -15.20 -29.47
CA SER A 231 -23.08 -15.44 -28.14
C SER A 231 -23.97 -14.29 -27.70
N ASN A 232 -25.01 -14.54 -26.91
CA ASN A 232 -25.87 -13.47 -26.39
C ASN A 232 -25.24 -12.71 -25.22
N ASN A 233 -24.46 -13.41 -24.40
CA ASN A 233 -23.61 -12.86 -23.35
C ASN A 233 -22.41 -13.80 -23.24
N LEU A 234 -21.22 -13.23 -23.15
CA LEU A 234 -19.98 -13.99 -23.12
C LEU A 234 -19.43 -13.98 -21.69
N LEU A 235 -19.34 -15.15 -21.08
CA LEU A 235 -18.63 -15.31 -19.82
C LEU A 235 -17.20 -15.80 -20.11
N ILE A 236 -16.21 -15.08 -19.60
CA ILE A 236 -14.80 -15.44 -19.70
C ILE A 236 -14.27 -15.65 -18.29
N THR A 237 -13.79 -16.86 -18.01
CA THR A 237 -13.00 -17.17 -16.80
C THR A 237 -11.54 -17.12 -17.19
N LEU A 238 -10.72 -16.41 -16.43
CA LEU A 238 -9.32 -16.16 -16.78
C LEU A 238 -8.41 -16.08 -15.56
N ASN A 239 -7.19 -16.58 -15.73
CA ASN A 239 -6.05 -16.26 -14.89
C ASN A 239 -5.17 -15.28 -15.67
N ALA A 240 -5.12 -14.03 -15.20
CA ALA A 240 -4.40 -12.93 -15.83
C ALA A 240 -3.50 -12.25 -14.81
N PRO A 241 -2.18 -12.52 -14.86
CA PRO A 241 -1.19 -11.78 -14.09
C PRO A 241 -1.24 -10.27 -14.30
N LEU A 242 -1.75 -9.83 -15.45
CA LEU A 242 -1.98 -8.43 -15.77
C LEU A 242 -3.29 -8.21 -16.53
N MET A 243 -4.16 -7.37 -15.96
CA MET A 243 -5.38 -6.88 -16.62
C MET A 243 -5.36 -5.35 -16.71
N ILE A 244 -5.81 -4.83 -17.85
CA ILE A 244 -5.93 -3.38 -18.08
C ILE A 244 -7.39 -2.96 -17.90
N LEU A 245 -7.64 -2.11 -16.92
CA LEU A 245 -8.96 -1.50 -16.68
C LEU A 245 -8.97 -0.06 -17.20
N PRO A 246 -9.80 0.29 -18.20
CA PRO A 246 -9.92 1.67 -18.65
C PRO A 246 -10.29 2.62 -17.51
N LEU A 247 -9.62 3.77 -17.41
CA LEU A 247 -9.93 4.79 -16.40
C LEU A 247 -11.20 5.56 -16.80
N LYS A 248 -12.37 4.94 -16.60
CA LYS A 248 -13.69 5.50 -16.92
C LYS A 248 -14.66 5.35 -15.73
N PRO A 249 -15.71 6.19 -15.62
CA PRO A 249 -16.77 6.01 -14.64
C PRO A 249 -17.40 4.62 -14.73
N GLY A 250 -17.72 4.06 -13.57
CA GLY A 250 -18.47 2.79 -13.49
C GLY A 250 -17.69 1.64 -12.84
N ILE A 251 -16.47 1.88 -12.37
CA ILE A 251 -15.69 0.92 -11.57
C ILE A 251 -15.67 1.39 -10.11
N THR A 252 -15.98 0.47 -9.21
CA THR A 252 -15.71 0.58 -7.77
C THR A 252 -14.78 -0.56 -7.38
N ILE A 253 -13.75 -0.24 -6.60
CA ILE A 253 -12.84 -1.24 -6.02
C ILE A 253 -12.86 -1.01 -4.52
N ASP A 254 -13.38 -1.99 -3.79
CA ASP A 254 -13.32 -2.03 -2.34
C ASP A 254 -12.12 -2.90 -1.95
N LEU A 255 -11.22 -2.34 -1.14
CA LEU A 255 -9.99 -2.99 -0.71
C LEU A 255 -9.95 -3.16 0.80
N GLU A 256 -9.35 -4.24 1.25
CA GLU A 256 -9.05 -4.55 2.66
C GLU A 256 -7.68 -5.20 2.82
N GLU A 257 -7.20 -5.35 4.06
CA GLU A 257 -5.98 -6.14 4.32
C GLU A 257 -6.23 -7.62 3.94
N SER A 258 -5.35 -8.19 3.11
CA SER A 258 -5.42 -9.60 2.71
C SER A 258 -4.85 -10.52 3.77
N GLU A 259 -5.45 -11.69 3.97
CA GLU A 259 -4.86 -12.77 4.78
C GLU A 259 -3.89 -13.64 3.97
N ASN A 260 -4.03 -13.67 2.64
CA ASN A 260 -3.28 -14.55 1.73
C ASN A 260 -2.40 -13.71 0.80
N LEU A 261 -1.10 -13.64 1.09
CA LEU A 261 -0.15 -12.91 0.25
C LEU A 261 0.48 -13.85 -0.79
N PRO A 262 0.45 -13.50 -2.09
CA PRO A 262 1.15 -14.25 -3.12
C PRO A 262 2.67 -14.01 -3.04
N ASP A 263 3.44 -14.80 -3.79
CA ASP A 263 4.84 -14.45 -4.06
C ASP A 263 4.87 -13.26 -5.03
N LEU A 264 5.05 -12.07 -4.47
CA LEU A 264 5.03 -10.83 -5.23
C LEU A 264 6.15 -10.72 -6.27
N ASN A 265 7.28 -11.40 -6.08
CA ASN A 265 8.32 -11.42 -7.11
C ASN A 265 7.85 -12.25 -8.31
N GLU A 266 7.25 -13.41 -8.05
CA GLU A 266 6.69 -14.26 -9.10
C GLU A 266 5.54 -13.55 -9.83
N LEU A 267 4.63 -12.90 -9.10
CA LEU A 267 3.52 -12.15 -9.70
C LEU A 267 4.01 -11.02 -10.62
N ILE A 268 5.01 -10.27 -10.18
CA ILE A 268 5.60 -9.18 -10.96
C ILE A 268 6.34 -9.75 -12.18
N GLU A 269 7.12 -10.83 -12.03
CA GLU A 269 7.80 -11.49 -13.14
C GLU A 269 6.80 -12.01 -14.18
N LYS A 270 5.70 -12.62 -13.74
CA LYS A 270 4.59 -13.03 -14.60
C LYS A 270 3.93 -11.85 -15.31
N ALA A 271 3.64 -10.75 -14.60
CA ALA A 271 3.05 -9.56 -15.19
C ALA A 271 3.97 -8.92 -16.25
N SER A 272 5.26 -8.77 -15.93
CA SER A 272 6.28 -8.24 -16.83
C SER A 272 6.52 -9.13 -18.05
N SER A 273 6.55 -10.45 -17.87
CA SER A 273 6.71 -11.40 -18.99
C SER A 273 5.45 -11.55 -19.85
N SER A 274 4.28 -11.20 -19.30
CA SER A 274 3.00 -11.20 -20.03
C SER A 274 2.79 -9.95 -20.89
N LEU A 275 3.55 -8.87 -20.63
CA LEU A 275 3.55 -7.66 -21.44
C LEU A 275 4.22 -7.93 -22.79
N PRO A 276 3.54 -7.68 -23.93
CA PRO A 276 4.19 -7.74 -25.23
C PRO A 276 5.26 -6.65 -25.31
N SER A 277 6.39 -6.94 -25.97
CA SER A 277 7.57 -6.05 -26.04
C SER A 277 7.31 -4.66 -26.66
N GLU A 278 6.14 -4.45 -27.26
CA GLU A 278 5.73 -3.18 -27.87
C GLU A 278 4.97 -2.28 -26.89
N TYR A 279 4.46 -2.85 -25.79
CA TYR A 279 3.82 -2.13 -24.72
C TYR A 279 4.88 -1.71 -23.73
N ASP A 280 5.45 -0.53 -23.96
CA ASP A 280 6.26 0.11 -22.93
C ASP A 280 5.29 0.68 -21.89
N ILE A 281 5.28 0.07 -20.70
CA ILE A 281 4.65 0.65 -19.51
C ILE A 281 5.79 0.91 -18.53
N PRO A 282 6.49 2.06 -18.68
CA PRO A 282 7.68 2.38 -17.88
C PRO A 282 7.42 2.32 -16.38
N GLN A 283 6.17 2.63 -15.98
CA GLN A 283 5.72 2.60 -14.60
C GLN A 283 5.61 1.19 -14.01
N ILE A 284 5.62 0.12 -14.82
CA ILE A 284 5.61 -1.30 -14.38
C ILE A 284 7.04 -1.86 -14.35
N GLU A 285 7.91 -1.51 -15.30
CA GLU A 285 9.31 -1.96 -15.29
C GLU A 285 10.07 -1.41 -14.07
N GLY A 286 9.97 -0.09 -13.81
CA GLY A 286 10.54 0.52 -12.61
C GLY A 286 9.88 0.06 -11.30
N PHE A 287 8.63 -0.42 -11.38
CA PHE A 287 7.88 -0.99 -10.25
C PHE A 287 8.52 -2.28 -9.73
N SER A 288 9.01 -3.13 -10.63
CA SER A 288 9.49 -4.48 -10.29
C SER A 288 10.69 -4.48 -9.34
N ASP A 289 11.67 -3.62 -9.61
CA ASP A 289 12.89 -3.48 -8.81
C ASP A 289 12.61 -2.98 -7.39
N ILE A 290 11.64 -2.07 -7.24
CA ILE A 290 11.29 -1.45 -5.95
C ILE A 290 10.42 -2.39 -5.13
N MET A 291 9.42 -2.99 -5.79
CA MET A 291 8.39 -3.79 -5.13
C MET A 291 8.94 -5.08 -4.56
N SER A 292 9.95 -5.70 -5.19
CA SER A 292 10.63 -6.87 -4.63
C SER A 292 11.22 -6.63 -3.23
N VAL A 293 11.60 -5.38 -2.92
CA VAL A 293 12.22 -4.98 -1.64
C VAL A 293 11.19 -4.60 -0.58
N ILE A 294 10.05 -4.02 -0.99
CA ILE A 294 8.97 -3.57 -0.08
C ILE A 294 7.75 -4.49 -0.09
N SER A 295 7.82 -5.60 -0.84
CA SER A 295 6.72 -6.54 -1.12
C SER A 295 5.89 -6.90 0.11
N PRO A 296 6.50 -7.23 1.27
CA PRO A 296 5.74 -7.67 2.42
C PRO A 296 4.94 -6.53 3.09
N ILE A 297 5.35 -5.28 2.86
CA ILE A 297 4.80 -4.07 3.49
C ILE A 297 3.52 -3.61 2.76
N LEU A 298 3.34 -3.99 1.49
CA LEU A 298 2.29 -3.50 0.59
C LEU A 298 0.87 -3.94 0.93
N ASN A 299 0.69 -4.94 1.78
CA ASN A 299 -0.64 -5.36 2.16
C ASN A 299 -1.38 -4.25 2.94
N GLY A 300 -2.50 -3.78 2.40
CA GLY A 300 -3.28 -2.68 2.96
C GLY A 300 -2.63 -1.31 2.74
N ILE A 301 -1.89 -1.11 1.66
CA ILE A 301 -1.24 0.17 1.34
C ILE A 301 -1.94 0.90 0.21
N CYS A 302 -2.12 2.19 0.43
CA CYS A 302 -2.42 3.19 -0.57
C CYS A 302 -1.21 4.13 -0.68
N ALA A 303 -0.43 4.00 -1.75
CA ALA A 303 0.67 4.89 -2.05
C ALA A 303 0.28 5.83 -3.19
N LEU A 304 0.69 7.09 -3.09
CA LEU A 304 0.36 8.13 -4.03
C LEU A 304 1.62 8.92 -4.38
N SER A 305 1.76 9.31 -5.64
CA SER A 305 2.83 10.19 -6.11
C SER A 305 2.26 11.28 -7.01
N GLY A 306 2.59 12.53 -6.73
CA GLY A 306 2.18 13.70 -7.49
C GLY A 306 1.88 14.92 -6.63
N ASN A 307 1.04 15.81 -7.17
CA ASN A 307 0.55 16.99 -6.49
C ASN A 307 -0.97 16.90 -6.36
N SER A 308 -1.49 16.76 -5.14
CA SER A 308 -2.92 16.91 -4.90
C SER A 308 -3.20 17.29 -3.44
N SER A 309 -4.46 17.16 -3.02
CA SER A 309 -4.94 17.43 -1.68
C SER A 309 -5.61 16.20 -1.10
N VAL A 310 -5.29 15.89 0.16
CA VAL A 310 -5.95 14.85 0.96
C VAL A 310 -6.76 15.52 2.06
N LEU A 311 -8.03 15.15 2.15
CA LEU A 311 -8.87 15.44 3.31
C LEU A 311 -8.61 14.40 4.38
N ILE A 312 -8.26 14.83 5.58
CA ILE A 312 -7.96 13.99 6.74
C ILE A 312 -8.81 14.50 7.89
N ASP A 313 -9.75 13.70 8.38
CA ASP A 313 -10.71 14.07 9.43
C ASP A 313 -11.44 15.40 9.19
N GLY A 314 -11.67 15.73 7.91
CA GLY A 314 -12.33 16.95 7.47
C GLY A 314 -11.40 18.14 7.21
N ASP A 315 -10.14 18.06 7.64
CA ASP A 315 -9.12 19.07 7.37
C ASP A 315 -8.42 18.81 6.02
N ASN A 316 -8.17 19.88 5.27
CA ASN A 316 -7.58 19.78 3.93
C ASN A 316 -6.05 19.95 3.98
N PHE A 317 -5.33 18.89 3.65
CA PHE A 317 -3.88 18.88 3.58
C PHE A 317 -3.43 18.86 2.12
N ARG A 318 -2.48 19.73 1.78
CA ARG A 318 -1.80 19.68 0.48
C ARG A 318 -0.62 18.73 0.58
N PHE A 319 -0.46 17.87 -0.41
CA PHE A 319 0.74 17.05 -0.55
C PHE A 319 1.46 17.37 -1.85
N ASN A 320 2.78 17.26 -1.81
CA ASN A 320 3.68 17.38 -2.95
C ASN A 320 4.72 16.25 -2.87
N GLY A 321 4.87 15.51 -3.98
CA GLY A 321 5.70 14.33 -4.05
C GLY A 321 4.92 13.08 -3.67
N MET A 322 5.42 12.29 -2.72
CA MET A 322 4.84 10.98 -2.40
C MET A 322 4.09 11.00 -1.07
N GLY A 323 3.05 10.18 -0.95
CA GLY A 323 2.37 9.85 0.30
C GLY A 323 2.13 8.35 0.40
N ALA A 324 2.00 7.83 1.62
CA ALA A 324 1.48 6.50 1.85
C ALA A 324 0.57 6.45 3.07
N ILE A 325 -0.52 5.71 2.90
CA ILE A 325 -1.56 5.48 3.89
C ILE A 325 -1.72 3.98 4.00
N ARG A 326 -1.61 3.44 5.21
CA ARG A 326 -2.00 2.06 5.49
C ARG A 326 -3.49 2.04 5.85
N PHE A 327 -4.31 1.37 5.08
CA PHE A 327 -5.74 1.25 5.36
C PHE A 327 -6.08 -0.12 5.90
N ASN A 328 -7.11 -0.19 6.73
CA ASN A 328 -7.77 -1.48 7.00
C ASN A 328 -8.78 -1.79 5.90
N SER A 329 -9.50 -0.75 5.47
CA SER A 329 -10.39 -0.81 4.33
C SER A 329 -10.36 0.52 3.61
N CYS A 330 -10.33 0.50 2.28
CA CYS A 330 -10.52 1.69 1.47
C CYS A 330 -11.37 1.39 0.25
N ARG A 331 -11.92 2.46 -0.32
CA ARG A 331 -12.78 2.40 -1.49
C ARG A 331 -12.23 3.34 -2.54
N TYR A 332 -11.95 2.78 -3.70
CA TYR A 332 -11.59 3.48 -4.92
C TYR A 332 -12.81 3.60 -5.84
N ARG A 333 -13.01 4.77 -6.43
CA ARG A 333 -14.03 5.02 -7.45
C ARG A 333 -13.52 6.02 -8.50
N THR A 334 -13.91 5.79 -9.74
CA THR A 334 -13.77 6.79 -10.80
C THR A 334 -14.92 7.80 -10.73
N ILE A 335 -14.59 9.10 -10.78
CA ILE A 335 -15.56 10.20 -10.77
C ILE A 335 -15.34 11.11 -11.98
N HIS A 336 -16.38 11.83 -12.40
CA HIS A 336 -16.23 12.91 -13.37
C HIS A 336 -16.10 14.25 -12.65
N GLY A 337 -15.05 15.01 -12.98
CA GLY A 337 -14.80 16.33 -12.44
C GLY A 337 -14.14 17.23 -13.47
N GLN A 338 -14.69 18.43 -13.69
CA GLN A 338 -14.12 19.45 -14.57
C GLN A 338 -13.82 18.99 -16.02
N GLY A 339 -14.59 18.02 -16.54
CA GLY A 339 -14.41 17.48 -17.89
C GLY A 339 -13.44 16.30 -18.00
N ASN A 340 -12.73 15.94 -16.91
CA ASN A 340 -11.77 14.84 -16.87
C ASN A 340 -12.28 13.70 -15.97
N THR A 341 -11.71 12.49 -16.15
CA THR A 341 -11.96 11.37 -15.23
C THR A 341 -10.95 11.44 -14.10
N LEU A 342 -11.42 11.52 -12.87
CA LEU A 342 -10.57 11.58 -11.68
C LEU A 342 -10.74 10.30 -10.86
N SER A 343 -9.70 9.93 -10.14
CA SER A 343 -9.70 8.81 -9.20
C SER A 343 -9.96 9.34 -7.79
N ARG A 344 -11.03 8.88 -7.14
CA ARG A 344 -11.29 9.16 -5.73
C ARG A 344 -11.00 7.92 -4.90
N VAL A 345 -10.21 8.12 -3.84
CA VAL A 345 -10.00 7.10 -2.81
C VAL A 345 -10.47 7.65 -1.48
N SER A 346 -11.21 6.85 -0.73
CA SER A 346 -11.65 7.20 0.61
C SER A 346 -11.69 5.97 1.51
N GLY A 347 -11.36 6.14 2.78
CA GLY A 347 -11.39 5.05 3.75
C GLY A 347 -10.89 5.49 5.11
N ASP A 348 -10.58 4.50 5.94
CA ASP A 348 -9.99 4.71 7.26
C ASP A 348 -8.61 4.06 7.29
N GLY A 349 -7.60 4.84 7.68
CA GLY A 349 -6.22 4.40 7.63
C GLY A 349 -5.28 5.14 8.55
N LYS A 350 -4.13 4.53 8.80
CA LYS A 350 -2.98 5.14 9.45
C LYS A 350 -2.12 5.82 8.41
N LEU A 351 -1.91 7.11 8.59
CA LEU A 351 -1.06 7.90 7.72
C LEU A 351 0.40 7.60 8.03
N ILE A 352 1.13 7.05 7.05
CA ILE A 352 2.55 6.76 7.20
C ILE A 352 3.35 8.03 6.88
N PHE A 353 3.10 8.64 5.71
CA PHE A 353 3.71 9.91 5.31
C PHE A 353 2.86 10.67 4.29
N LEU A 354 3.00 12.00 4.26
CA LEU A 354 2.24 12.91 3.40
C LEU A 354 3.14 13.99 2.80
N GLY A 355 3.91 13.63 1.76
CA GLY A 355 4.73 14.57 1.00
C GLY A 355 5.82 15.23 1.83
N ASP A 356 5.91 16.56 1.71
CA ASP A 356 6.92 17.40 2.37
C ASP A 356 6.59 17.80 3.81
N GLN A 357 5.45 17.37 4.34
CA GLN A 357 5.04 17.70 5.70
C GLN A 357 5.24 16.49 6.61
N VAL A 358 5.90 16.69 7.75
CA VAL A 358 5.91 15.68 8.82
C VAL A 358 4.51 15.60 9.38
N TYR A 359 3.76 14.60 8.92
CA TYR A 359 2.52 14.25 9.58
C TYR A 359 2.84 13.63 10.94
N SER A 360 2.37 14.27 12.00
CA SER A 360 2.36 13.64 13.32
C SER A 360 1.15 14.14 14.10
N GLY A 361 0.44 13.23 14.77
CA GLY A 361 -0.54 13.58 15.80
C GLY A 361 0.09 14.24 17.04
N VAL A 362 1.34 14.69 16.94
CA VAL A 362 2.12 15.34 17.99
C VAL A 362 2.26 16.82 17.63
N PRO A 363 2.03 17.75 18.57
CA PRO A 363 2.26 19.17 18.36
C PRO A 363 3.74 19.44 18.09
N THR A 364 4.00 20.01 16.93
CA THR A 364 5.32 20.46 16.47
C THR A 364 5.34 21.98 16.33
N TYR A 365 6.53 22.55 16.40
CA TYR A 365 6.79 23.95 16.06
C TYR A 365 7.76 24.00 14.89
N ASP A 366 7.40 24.71 13.83
CA ASP A 366 8.21 24.80 12.63
C ASP A 366 9.35 25.81 12.80
N VAL A 367 10.59 25.33 12.62
CA VAL A 367 11.80 26.16 12.63
C VAL A 367 12.48 26.00 11.27
N ASN A 368 12.36 27.02 10.41
CA ASN A 368 12.92 27.04 9.05
C ASN A 368 12.47 25.85 8.18
N GLY A 369 11.23 25.39 8.30
CA GLY A 369 10.70 24.22 7.58
C GLY A 369 10.98 22.89 8.28
N PHE A 370 11.65 22.89 9.44
CA PHE A 370 11.87 21.71 10.26
C PHE A 370 10.88 21.68 11.44
N PRO A 371 9.94 20.71 11.46
CA PRO A 371 8.99 20.57 12.54
C PRO A 371 9.69 19.95 13.76
N ILE A 372 9.77 20.71 14.87
CA ILE A 372 10.40 20.26 16.11
C ILE A 372 9.31 19.87 17.12
N PRO A 373 9.35 18.66 17.71
CA PRO A 373 8.34 18.24 18.66
C PRO A 373 8.50 18.95 20.00
N LEU A 374 7.40 19.51 20.51
CA LEU A 374 7.44 20.33 21.71
C LEU A 374 7.52 19.50 23.01
N HIS A 375 6.88 18.33 23.07
CA HIS A 375 6.85 17.55 24.31
C HIS A 375 8.25 17.10 24.79
N PRO A 376 9.17 16.59 23.95
CA PRO A 376 10.53 16.26 24.39
C PRO A 376 11.23 17.46 25.04
N ILE A 377 11.07 18.66 24.45
CA ILE A 377 11.67 19.89 24.99
C ILE A 377 11.12 20.18 26.39
N PHE A 378 9.79 20.10 26.58
CA PHE A 378 9.17 20.31 27.89
C PHE A 378 9.60 19.26 28.92
N VAL A 379 9.68 17.99 28.53
CA VAL A 379 10.14 16.91 29.41
C VAL A 379 11.59 17.13 29.82
N TRP A 380 12.44 17.59 28.91
CA TRP A 380 13.82 17.97 29.22
C TRP A 380 13.92 19.16 30.17
N MET A 381 13.17 20.24 29.90
CA MET A 381 13.10 21.42 30.76
C MET A 381 12.68 21.06 32.19
N LEU A 382 11.62 20.26 32.33
CA LEU A 382 11.17 19.74 33.63
C LEU A 382 12.20 18.82 34.26
N GLY A 383 12.78 17.91 33.48
CA GLY A 383 13.77 16.95 33.92
C GLY A 383 15.00 17.60 34.55
N ILE A 384 15.57 18.57 33.82
CA ILE A 384 16.71 19.39 34.26
C ILE A 384 16.31 20.28 35.43
N GLY A 385 15.15 20.93 35.38
CA GLY A 385 14.67 21.81 36.45
C GLY A 385 14.53 21.08 37.79
N ILE A 386 13.87 19.92 37.79
CA ILE A 386 13.73 19.06 38.97
C ILE A 386 15.10 18.61 39.48
N PHE A 387 15.95 18.15 38.56
CA PHE A 387 17.30 17.71 38.92
C PHE A 387 18.11 18.83 39.59
N ILE A 388 18.11 20.05 39.02
CA ILE A 388 18.83 21.20 39.59
C ILE A 388 18.24 21.58 40.97
N LEU A 389 16.91 21.65 41.07
CA LEU A 389 16.22 22.00 42.30
C LEU A 389 16.61 21.06 43.45
N PHE A 390 16.49 19.75 43.24
CA PHE A 390 16.75 18.76 44.30
C PHE A 390 18.24 18.52 44.54
N ARG A 391 19.08 18.59 43.51
CA ARG A 391 20.51 18.29 43.64
C ARG A 391 21.36 19.46 44.11
N PHE A 392 20.99 20.70 43.77
CA PHE A 392 21.78 21.88 44.09
C PHE A 392 21.05 22.86 45.01
N ALA A 393 19.80 23.21 44.71
CA ALA A 393 19.11 24.26 45.48
C ALA A 393 18.60 23.79 46.84
N LEU A 394 18.11 22.55 46.93
CA LEU A 394 17.60 21.96 48.16
C LEU A 394 18.65 21.13 48.92
N LYS A 395 19.84 20.94 48.33
CA LYS A 395 20.92 20.19 48.98
C LYS A 395 21.48 21.00 50.15
N LYS A 396 21.41 20.40 51.34
CA LYS A 396 21.90 20.96 52.60
C LYS A 396 23.36 21.39 52.43
N ARG A 397 23.70 22.67 52.65
CA ARG A 397 25.10 23.08 52.87
C ARG A 397 25.57 22.40 54.16
N GLU A 398 26.59 21.56 54.05
CA GLU A 398 27.34 21.01 55.19
C GLU A 398 28.23 22.09 55.82
N ASP A 399 27.67 23.25 56.12
CA ASP A 399 28.39 24.26 56.87
C ASP A 399 28.20 23.92 58.36
N GLY A 400 29.27 23.37 58.94
CA GLY A 400 29.35 23.01 60.34
C GLY A 400 28.91 24.18 61.25
N LYS A 401 28.08 23.83 62.23
CA LYS A 401 27.50 24.66 63.32
C LYS A 401 26.13 25.28 63.06
N LYS A 402 25.20 24.75 63.87
CA LYS A 402 23.85 25.22 64.25
C LYS A 402 22.75 24.93 63.24
N SER A 403 22.12 23.76 63.46
CA SER A 403 20.77 23.42 63.02
C SER A 403 19.80 24.55 63.39
N LYS A 404 19.37 25.32 62.37
CA LYS A 404 18.10 26.05 62.44
C LYS A 404 17.00 25.01 62.23
N LYS A 405 16.19 24.79 63.28
CA LYS A 405 14.95 24.01 63.25
C LYS A 405 14.05 24.53 62.13
N GLY A 406 14.06 23.82 61.01
CA GLY A 406 13.18 24.00 59.87
C GLY A 406 12.71 22.63 59.40
N TRP A 407 11.62 22.64 58.64
CA TRP A 407 10.73 21.54 58.23
C TRP A 407 11.39 20.44 57.37
N MET A 408 12.73 20.37 57.36
CA MET A 408 13.60 19.58 56.49
C MET A 408 14.50 18.56 57.21
N GLU A 409 14.42 18.38 58.54
CA GLU A 409 15.21 17.36 59.26
C GLU A 409 14.71 15.90 59.08
N ARG A 410 13.61 15.65 58.35
CA ARG A 410 12.99 14.31 58.24
C ARG A 410 13.42 13.44 57.05
N PHE A 411 14.39 13.86 56.22
CA PHE A 411 14.48 13.33 54.85
C PHE A 411 15.62 12.39 54.42
N PRO A 412 16.77 12.22 55.11
CA PRO A 412 17.60 11.07 54.78
C PRO A 412 16.99 9.84 55.48
N LEU A 413 16.32 8.97 54.73
CA LEU A 413 16.01 7.63 55.23
C LEU A 413 17.35 6.92 55.46
N GLU A 414 17.70 6.63 56.72
CA GLU A 414 18.80 5.72 57.03
C GLU A 414 18.38 4.30 56.61
N ILE A 415 18.70 3.94 55.38
CA ILE A 415 18.43 2.62 54.81
C ILE A 415 19.63 1.72 55.14
N SER A 416 19.37 0.58 55.79
CA SER A 416 20.42 -0.42 56.06
C SER A 416 21.07 -0.93 54.78
N GLU A 417 22.36 -1.30 54.84
CA GLU A 417 23.11 -1.83 53.69
C GLU A 417 22.45 -3.08 53.07
N GLN A 418 21.87 -3.93 53.90
CA GLN A 418 21.13 -5.11 53.42
C GLN A 418 19.93 -4.70 52.56
N ARG A 419 19.17 -3.68 52.99
CA ARG A 419 18.01 -3.16 52.25
C ARG A 419 18.44 -2.43 50.97
N LYS A 420 19.58 -1.71 50.98
CA LYS A 420 20.17 -1.13 49.75
C LYS A 420 20.53 -2.21 48.73
N ARG A 421 21.14 -3.33 49.17
CA ARG A 421 21.46 -4.47 48.30
C ARG A 421 20.20 -5.11 47.72
N THR A 422 19.14 -5.26 48.50
CA THR A 422 17.83 -5.74 47.99
C THR A 422 17.24 -4.79 46.95
N ILE A 423 17.22 -3.49 47.22
CA ILE A 423 16.72 -2.47 46.27
C ILE A 423 17.49 -2.54 44.94
N LYS A 424 18.81 -2.72 44.99
CA LYS A 424 19.64 -2.85 43.80
C LYS A 424 19.24 -4.05 42.93
N TRP A 425 19.09 -5.23 43.53
CA TRP A 425 18.73 -6.45 42.81
C TRP A 425 17.30 -6.41 42.27
N VAL A 426 16.35 -5.93 43.07
CA VAL A 426 14.96 -5.74 42.63
C VAL A 426 14.90 -4.74 41.49
N SER A 427 15.59 -3.61 41.62
CA SER A 427 15.66 -2.60 40.56
C SER A 427 16.31 -3.12 39.29
N LEU A 428 17.29 -4.01 39.38
CA LEU A 428 17.90 -4.65 38.21
C LEU A 428 16.88 -5.58 37.52
N GLY A 429 16.18 -6.42 38.28
CA GLY A 429 15.14 -7.31 37.75
C GLY A 429 14.01 -6.54 37.04
N VAL A 430 13.51 -5.48 37.69
CA VAL A 430 12.49 -4.58 37.10
C VAL A 430 13.01 -3.90 35.84
N HIS A 431 14.27 -3.44 35.83
CA HIS A 431 14.86 -2.80 34.67
C HIS A 431 14.95 -3.74 33.46
N ILE A 432 15.38 -5.00 33.67
CA ILE A 432 15.45 -6.00 32.61
C ILE A 432 14.06 -6.28 32.05
N LEU A 433 13.06 -6.47 32.92
CA LEU A 433 11.67 -6.71 32.49
C LEU A 433 11.13 -5.53 31.67
N LEU A 434 11.40 -4.30 32.10
CA LEU A 434 10.98 -3.10 31.37
C LEU A 434 11.68 -2.96 30.01
N ILE A 435 12.95 -3.34 29.88
CA ILE A 435 13.64 -3.32 28.56
C ILE A 435 12.93 -4.26 27.59
N VAL A 436 12.62 -5.50 28.03
CA VAL A 436 11.90 -6.47 27.21
C VAL A 436 10.50 -5.94 26.85
N ALA A 437 9.77 -5.38 27.82
CA ALA A 437 8.45 -4.82 27.59
C ALA A 437 8.47 -3.66 26.58
N VAL A 438 9.40 -2.71 26.73
CA VAL A 438 9.56 -1.58 25.77
C VAL A 438 9.93 -2.10 24.39
N PHE A 439 10.84 -3.08 24.31
CA PHE A 439 11.25 -3.66 23.04
C PHE A 439 10.04 -4.27 22.31
N VAL A 440 9.29 -5.15 22.96
CA VAL A 440 8.09 -5.78 22.38
C VAL A 440 7.03 -4.74 21.98
N LEU A 441 6.84 -3.70 22.80
CA LEU A 441 5.85 -2.66 22.51
C LEU A 441 6.23 -1.82 21.28
N PHE A 442 7.52 -1.52 21.08
CA PHE A 442 8.00 -0.85 19.86
C PHE A 442 7.91 -1.75 18.62
N ASP A 443 8.14 -3.06 18.75
CA ASP A 443 7.94 -4.01 17.66
C ASP A 443 6.46 -4.06 17.24
N PHE A 444 5.52 -4.07 18.21
CA PHE A 444 4.10 -3.94 17.91
C PHE A 444 3.76 -2.62 17.22
N GLY A 445 4.30 -1.49 17.71
CA GLY A 445 4.06 -0.18 17.09
C GLY A 445 4.58 -0.09 15.65
N LEU A 446 5.72 -0.70 15.35
CA LEU A 446 6.25 -0.76 13.98
C LEU A 446 5.47 -1.75 13.11
N ARG A 447 5.10 -2.92 13.64
CA ARG A 447 4.24 -3.88 12.95
C ARG A 447 2.90 -3.24 12.57
N ASP A 448 2.33 -2.46 13.47
CA ASP A 448 1.07 -1.75 13.26
C ASP A 448 1.13 -0.71 12.12
N ILE A 449 2.32 -0.25 11.74
CA ILE A 449 2.56 0.73 10.66
C ILE A 449 3.04 0.02 9.38
N ALA A 450 3.97 -0.93 9.51
CA ALA A 450 4.62 -1.62 8.40
C ALA A 450 3.91 -2.94 8.00
N GLY A 451 2.90 -3.38 8.75
CA GLY A 451 2.24 -4.69 8.59
C GLY A 451 3.05 -5.87 9.10
N ILE A 452 4.34 -5.69 9.35
CA ILE A 452 5.28 -6.78 9.65
C ILE A 452 6.10 -6.47 10.90
N SER A 453 6.25 -7.50 11.73
CA SER A 453 7.11 -7.46 12.90
C SER A 453 8.51 -7.96 12.56
N ALA A 454 9.53 -7.34 13.16
CA ALA A 454 10.91 -7.81 13.05
C ALA A 454 11.09 -9.19 13.72
N LEU A 455 10.25 -9.51 14.71
CA LEU A 455 10.26 -10.77 15.45
C LEU A 455 9.57 -11.92 14.71
N SER A 456 8.63 -11.62 13.80
CA SER A 456 7.86 -12.64 13.08
C SER A 456 8.18 -12.74 11.59
N SER A 457 8.99 -11.84 11.04
CA SER A 457 9.34 -11.84 9.61
C SER A 457 10.14 -13.09 9.23
N SER A 458 9.69 -13.78 8.19
CA SER A 458 10.43 -14.90 7.57
C SER A 458 11.58 -14.43 6.67
N ASN A 459 11.56 -13.18 6.21
CA ASN A 459 12.60 -12.58 5.37
C ASN A 459 13.66 -11.90 6.26
N ILE A 460 14.88 -12.46 6.27
CA ILE A 460 15.99 -12.04 7.15
C ILE A 460 16.45 -10.59 6.86
N PRO A 461 16.72 -10.17 5.60
CA PRO A 461 17.02 -8.77 5.30
C PRO A 461 15.96 -7.78 5.79
N VAL A 462 14.68 -8.07 5.54
CA VAL A 462 13.56 -7.21 5.97
C VAL A 462 13.47 -7.15 7.49
N ALA A 463 13.61 -8.30 8.17
CA ALA A 463 13.67 -8.37 9.63
C ALA A 463 14.81 -7.51 10.20
N GLY A 464 16.00 -7.58 9.59
CA GLY A 464 17.17 -6.80 9.98
C GLY A 464 16.99 -5.29 9.80
N ALA A 465 16.34 -4.86 8.71
CA ALA A 465 16.00 -3.46 8.47
C ALA A 465 14.99 -2.94 9.50
N LEU A 466 13.92 -3.70 9.76
CA LEU A 466 12.91 -3.36 10.77
C LEU A 466 13.50 -3.31 12.18
N PHE A 467 14.36 -4.26 12.53
CA PHE A 467 15.06 -4.26 13.82
C PHE A 467 15.97 -3.03 13.97
N SER A 468 16.70 -2.65 12.92
CA SER A 468 17.54 -1.45 12.93
C SER A 468 16.70 -0.17 13.12
N LEU A 469 15.57 -0.10 12.41
CA LEU A 469 14.61 1.00 12.52
C LEU A 469 13.99 1.08 13.91
N GLN A 470 13.67 -0.08 14.52
CA GLN A 470 13.17 -0.19 15.89
C GLN A 470 14.19 0.36 16.90
N LEU A 471 15.45 -0.06 16.79
CA LEU A 471 16.52 0.44 17.67
C LEU A 471 16.73 1.94 17.52
N LEU A 472 16.61 2.49 16.31
CA LEU A 472 16.69 3.92 16.06
C LEU A 472 15.54 4.67 16.75
N CYS A 473 14.29 4.23 16.54
CA CYS A 473 13.12 4.82 17.19
C CYS A 473 13.22 4.75 18.72
N MET A 474 13.62 3.59 19.25
CA MET A 474 13.85 3.40 20.68
C MET A 474 14.93 4.33 21.22
N SER A 475 16.03 4.53 20.49
CA SER A 475 17.12 5.42 20.90
C SER A 475 16.67 6.87 20.97
N ILE A 476 15.92 7.34 19.97
CA ILE A 476 15.37 8.70 19.93
C ILE A 476 14.38 8.90 21.09
N ALA A 477 13.47 7.94 21.31
CA ALA A 477 12.51 8.01 22.41
C ALA A 477 13.19 7.92 23.79
N TYR A 478 14.27 7.13 23.92
CA TYR A 478 15.04 7.05 25.15
C TYR A 478 15.72 8.39 25.48
N VAL A 479 16.36 9.04 24.50
CA VAL A 479 16.97 10.37 24.68
C VAL A 479 15.89 11.42 24.98
N SER A 480 14.75 11.36 24.28
CA SER A 480 13.67 12.34 24.40
C SER A 480 12.92 12.26 25.73
N PHE A 481 12.70 11.06 26.28
CA PHE A 481 11.80 10.83 27.41
C PHE A 481 12.45 10.10 28.58
N ALA A 482 13.14 8.98 28.33
CA ALA A 482 13.68 8.17 29.41
C ALA A 482 14.84 8.87 30.14
N LEU A 483 15.75 9.49 29.40
CA LEU A 483 16.92 10.16 29.94
C LEU A 483 16.59 11.35 30.86
N PRO A 484 15.75 12.33 30.45
CA PRO A 484 15.36 13.43 31.34
C PRO A 484 14.56 12.95 32.56
N SER A 485 13.69 11.95 32.40
CA SER A 485 12.91 11.37 33.52
C SER A 485 13.80 10.63 34.52
N LYS A 486 14.82 9.92 34.02
CA LYS A 486 15.87 9.30 34.83
C LYS A 486 16.67 10.34 35.62
N LEU A 487 16.99 11.49 35.01
CA LEU A 487 17.70 12.58 35.70
C LEU A 487 16.86 13.17 36.82
N ALA A 488 15.60 13.51 36.56
CA ALA A 488 14.68 14.04 37.57
C ALA A 488 14.47 13.07 38.74
N SER A 489 14.12 11.81 38.45
CA SER A 489 13.91 10.80 39.47
C SER A 489 15.16 10.54 40.30
N TYR A 490 16.34 10.48 39.68
CA TYR A 490 17.60 10.37 40.40
C TYR A 490 17.85 11.56 41.34
N GLY A 491 17.59 12.79 40.90
CA GLY A 491 17.72 13.99 41.74
C GLY A 491 16.84 13.93 42.99
N VAL A 492 15.59 13.48 42.84
CA VAL A 492 14.64 13.29 43.94
C VAL A 492 15.08 12.16 44.89
N LEU A 493 15.48 11.02 44.35
CA LEU A 493 15.89 9.86 45.14
C LEU A 493 17.20 10.09 45.91
N GLU A 494 18.14 10.84 45.31
CA GLU A 494 19.37 11.27 45.99
C GLU A 494 19.02 12.18 47.17
N PHE A 495 18.08 13.13 46.99
CA PHE A 495 17.61 14.01 48.06
C PHE A 495 16.93 13.26 49.22
N ILE A 496 16.20 12.16 48.95
CA ILE A 496 15.54 11.31 49.97
C ILE A 496 16.54 10.35 50.68
N GLY A 497 17.83 10.35 50.29
CA GLY A 497 18.87 9.56 50.95
C GLY A 497 19.07 8.14 50.40
N ILE A 498 18.45 7.79 49.27
CA ILE A 498 18.66 6.50 48.58
C ILE A 498 20.04 6.45 47.89
N GLY A 499 20.68 7.61 47.71
CA GLY A 499 22.08 7.71 47.26
C GLY A 499 22.31 7.08 45.88
N LYS A 500 23.46 6.40 45.71
CA LYS A 500 23.88 5.83 44.41
C LYS A 500 22.93 4.74 43.88
N GLU A 501 22.22 4.03 44.74
CA GLU A 501 21.27 2.99 44.35
C GLU A 501 20.02 3.56 43.67
N GLY A 502 19.71 4.84 43.90
CA GLY A 502 18.64 5.56 43.22
C GLY A 502 18.84 5.64 41.70
N ARG A 503 20.07 5.43 41.20
CA ARG A 503 20.35 5.35 39.75
C ARG A 503 19.64 4.20 39.07
N GLY A 504 19.52 3.04 39.74
CA GLY A 504 18.82 1.88 39.19
C GLY A 504 17.31 2.15 39.05
N ILE A 505 16.72 2.70 40.11
CA ILE A 505 15.30 3.08 40.12
C ILE A 505 15.04 4.13 39.05
N GLY A 506 15.91 5.15 38.94
CA GLY A 506 15.76 6.19 37.91
C GLY A 506 15.81 5.66 36.48
N LYS A 507 16.64 4.63 36.18
CA LYS A 507 16.61 3.96 34.87
C LYS A 507 15.25 3.32 34.60
N SER A 508 14.66 2.68 35.61
CA SER A 508 13.35 2.02 35.49
C SER A 508 12.23 3.04 35.30
N VAL A 509 12.24 4.15 36.05
CA VAL A 509 11.30 5.27 35.86
C VAL A 509 11.41 5.84 34.45
N GLY A 510 12.63 6.03 33.94
CA GLY A 510 12.85 6.48 32.57
C GLY A 510 12.21 5.55 31.53
N LEU A 511 12.40 4.23 31.66
CA LEU A 511 11.78 3.26 30.77
C LEU A 511 10.26 3.25 30.88
N ILE A 512 9.69 3.42 32.07
CA ILE A 512 8.23 3.53 32.25
C ILE A 512 7.70 4.75 31.48
N VAL A 513 8.34 5.91 31.58
CA VAL A 513 7.91 7.09 30.82
C VAL A 513 8.02 6.83 29.32
N MET A 514 9.15 6.28 28.85
CA MET A 514 9.32 5.91 27.44
C MET A 514 8.30 4.88 26.95
N LEU A 515 7.89 3.93 27.80
CA LEU A 515 6.87 2.94 27.46
C LEU A 515 5.54 3.62 27.10
N PHE A 516 5.16 4.67 27.83
CA PHE A 516 3.90 5.38 27.62
C PHE A 516 3.97 6.48 26.56
N THR A 517 5.16 7.06 26.30
CA THR A 517 5.27 8.23 25.41
C THR A 517 6.09 7.98 24.14
N GLY A 518 6.87 6.90 24.08
CA GLY A 518 7.84 6.68 23.00
C GLY A 518 7.20 6.24 21.68
N ILE A 519 6.10 5.49 21.71
CA ILE A 519 5.49 4.88 20.53
C ILE A 519 4.79 5.90 19.65
N SER A 520 4.14 6.90 20.24
CA SER A 520 3.50 7.99 19.49
C SER A 520 4.49 8.79 18.63
N TYR A 521 5.80 8.62 18.85
CA TYR A 521 6.86 9.27 18.07
C TYR A 521 7.37 8.42 16.91
N ILE A 522 6.95 7.16 16.78
CA ILE A 522 7.35 6.32 15.65
C ILE A 522 6.96 7.01 14.32
N PRO A 523 5.70 7.46 14.09
CA PRO A 523 5.35 8.14 12.85
C PRO A 523 6.17 9.41 12.60
N TYR A 524 6.46 10.19 13.64
CA TYR A 524 7.30 11.39 13.53
C TYR A 524 8.73 11.03 13.08
N VAL A 525 9.34 10.00 13.69
CA VAL A 525 10.69 9.55 13.33
C VAL A 525 10.73 9.01 11.90
N LEU A 526 9.73 8.22 11.50
CA LEU A 526 9.62 7.68 10.14
C LEU A 526 9.52 8.80 9.10
N ASN A 527 8.62 9.76 9.31
CA ASN A 527 8.48 10.92 8.43
C ASN A 527 9.78 11.73 8.35
N PHE A 528 10.47 11.93 9.48
CA PHE A 528 11.76 12.62 9.49
C PHE A 528 12.82 11.90 8.66
N ILE A 529 12.91 10.57 8.78
CA ILE A 529 13.84 9.76 7.98
C ILE A 529 13.50 9.85 6.49
N ILE A 530 12.22 9.74 6.12
CA ILE A 530 11.77 9.82 4.72
C ILE A 530 12.11 11.19 4.12
N ILE A 531 11.85 12.28 4.83
CA ILE A 531 12.21 13.64 4.38
C ILE A 531 13.73 13.79 4.26
N ALA A 532 14.49 13.27 5.22
CA ALA A 532 15.95 13.30 5.15
C ALA A 532 16.49 12.52 3.94
N LEU A 533 15.93 11.33 3.67
CA LEU A 533 16.27 10.52 2.49
C LEU A 533 15.92 11.25 1.19
N LYS A 534 14.71 11.84 1.11
CA LYS A 534 14.28 12.65 -0.03
C LYS A 534 15.25 13.79 -0.32
N ASN A 535 15.71 14.49 0.71
CA ASN A 535 16.65 15.61 0.57
C ASN A 535 18.10 15.18 0.26
N MET A 536 18.50 14.00 0.72
CA MET A 536 19.84 13.45 0.47
C MET A 536 19.99 12.81 -0.92
N ILE A 537 18.88 12.38 -1.52
CA ILE A 537 18.84 11.77 -2.85
C ILE A 537 18.10 12.73 -3.79
N PRO A 538 18.80 13.74 -4.36
CA PRO A 538 18.19 14.74 -5.24
C PRO A 538 17.56 14.16 -6.52
N ASN A 539 17.79 12.87 -6.82
CA ASN A 539 17.20 12.13 -7.94
C ASN A 539 16.00 11.25 -7.55
N LEU A 540 15.43 11.39 -6.35
CA LEU A 540 14.15 10.74 -6.07
C LEU A 540 13.01 11.31 -6.94
N SER A 541 13.20 12.48 -7.56
CA SER A 541 12.35 13.01 -8.65
C SER A 541 12.62 12.38 -10.02
N GLY A 542 13.81 11.82 -10.25
CA GLY A 542 14.12 10.98 -11.42
C GLY A 542 13.65 9.53 -11.24
N PHE A 543 13.42 9.11 -9.99
CA PHE A 543 12.68 7.91 -9.59
C PHE A 543 11.17 8.02 -9.86
N VAL A 544 10.70 9.22 -10.26
CA VAL A 544 9.30 9.61 -10.54
C VAL A 544 9.13 10.01 -12.02
N GLY A 545 10.18 9.80 -12.84
CA GLY A 545 10.16 9.99 -14.30
C GLY A 545 10.31 8.69 -15.08
N LEU A 546 9.99 7.55 -14.44
CA LEU A 546 9.76 6.25 -15.05
C LEU A 546 8.31 5.85 -14.73
#